data_AF-A0AAJ7N624-F1
#
_entry.id   AF-A0AAJ7N624-F1
#
_cell.length_a   1.000
_cell.length_b   1.000
_cell.length_c   1.000
_cell.angle_alpha   90.00
_cell.angle_beta   90.00
_cell.angle_gamma   90.00
#
_symmetry.space_group_name_H-M   'P 1'
#
loop_
_entity.id
_entity.type
_entity.pdbx_description
1 polymer ?
#
loop_
_entity_poly.entity_id
_entity_poly.type
_entity_poly.pdbx_seq_one_letter_code
_entity_poly.pdbx_strand_id
1 'polypeptide(L)'
;VLKARERYKKLVSSRDIPEIQQLLTENSYETEGHTVSIVELNMQDLSKKNALIGDNKGSDSNTENEVSDTESRHSEEIVGMSLKGKKEKRSKSMKERIENNGTDVKKEIKRIALKKVKGSKVFQQKQKLERQKNRKESLRKRKRVEKIQKRKGKKLKKYRS
;
A
#
# COMPACT_ATOMS: atom_id res chain seq x y z
N VAL A 1 -9.47 69.50 15.85
CA VAL A 1 -10.53 68.54 15.44
C VAL A 1 -9.97 67.34 14.66
N LEU A 2 -9.19 67.54 13.59
CA LEU A 2 -8.63 66.45 12.77
C LEU A 2 -7.74 65.47 13.56
N LYS A 3 -6.82 65.98 14.38
CA LYS A 3 -5.94 65.16 15.24
C LYS A 3 -6.69 64.30 16.27
N ALA A 4 -7.86 64.75 16.74
CA ALA A 4 -8.70 63.99 17.65
C ALA A 4 -9.45 62.87 16.92
N ARG A 5 -9.93 63.13 15.69
CA ARG A 5 -10.52 62.11 14.81
C ARG A 5 -9.51 61.01 14.45
N GLU A 6 -8.27 61.37 14.16
CA GLU A 6 -7.21 60.38 13.86
C GLU A 6 -6.88 59.50 15.06
N ARG A 7 -6.78 60.09 16.27
CA ARG A 7 -6.57 59.33 17.51
C ARG A 7 -7.75 58.41 17.81
N TYR A 8 -8.98 58.89 17.62
CA TYR A 8 -10.18 58.08 17.81
C TYR A 8 -10.25 56.91 16.82
N LYS A 9 -9.93 57.15 15.54
CA LYS A 9 -9.87 56.09 14.51
C LYS A 9 -8.86 55.00 14.88
N LYS A 10 -7.67 55.38 15.37
CA LYS A 10 -6.65 54.43 15.86
C LYS A 10 -7.10 53.64 17.09
N LEU A 11 -7.81 54.29 18.02
CA LEU A 11 -8.33 53.65 19.23
C LEU A 11 -9.47 52.67 18.93
N VAL A 12 -10.31 52.97 17.94
CA VAL A 12 -11.42 52.09 17.53
C VAL A 12 -10.91 50.92 16.69
N SER A 13 -9.87 51.11 15.86
CA SER A 13 -9.27 50.02 15.09
C SER A 13 -8.53 48.99 15.94
N SER A 14 -8.12 49.35 17.16
CA SER A 14 -7.42 48.45 18.09
C SER A 14 -8.34 47.77 19.09
N ARG A 15 -9.66 47.96 19.00
CA ARG A 15 -10.62 47.24 19.84
C ARG A 15 -10.92 45.90 19.20
N ASP A 16 -10.90 44.87 20.03
CA ASP A 16 -11.32 43.56 19.58
C ASP A 16 -12.82 43.58 19.23
N ILE A 17 -13.16 42.95 18.11
CA ILE A 17 -14.52 42.83 17.63
C ILE A 17 -15.08 41.52 18.23
N PRO A 18 -16.11 41.57 19.10
CA PRO A 18 -16.59 40.39 19.81
C PRO A 18 -16.98 39.23 18.89
N GLU A 19 -17.58 39.55 17.74
CA GLU A 19 -17.96 38.57 16.72
C GLU A 19 -16.74 37.83 16.12
N ILE A 20 -15.63 38.53 15.88
CA ILE A 20 -14.41 37.93 15.35
C ILE A 20 -13.72 37.08 16.44
N GLN A 21 -13.72 37.55 17.69
CA GLN A 21 -13.19 36.76 18.80
C GLN A 21 -13.94 35.44 18.99
N GLN A 22 -15.26 35.48 18.84
CA GLN A 22 -16.10 34.29 18.90
C GLN A 22 -15.71 33.29 17.79
N LEU A 23 -15.56 33.75 16.54
CA LEU A 23 -15.13 32.92 15.41
C LEU A 23 -13.72 32.35 15.54
N LEU A 24 -12.81 33.06 16.22
CA LEU A 24 -11.46 32.58 16.53
C LEU A 24 -11.42 31.56 17.68
N THR A 25 -12.43 31.61 18.56
CA THR A 25 -12.57 30.68 19.70
C THR A 25 -13.33 29.42 19.30
N GLU A 26 -14.28 29.56 18.38
CA GLU A 26 -15.05 28.45 17.82
C GLU A 26 -14.19 27.67 16.82
N ASN A 27 -13.70 26.50 17.24
CA ASN A 27 -12.95 25.59 16.38
C ASN A 27 -13.85 24.80 15.42
N SER A 28 -15.16 25.07 15.34
CA SER A 28 -16.12 24.34 14.51
C SER A 28 -16.93 25.28 13.63
N TYR A 29 -16.99 25.00 12.32
CA TYR A 29 -17.67 25.83 11.33
C TYR A 29 -18.71 25.00 10.57
N GLU A 30 -19.91 25.54 10.44
CA GLU A 30 -20.94 24.97 9.58
C GLU A 30 -20.76 25.48 8.15
N THR A 31 -20.52 24.55 7.23
CA THR A 31 -20.53 24.77 5.76
C THR A 31 -21.72 24.03 5.16
N GLU A 32 -21.97 24.16 3.85
CA GLU A 32 -23.08 23.59 3.06
C GLU A 32 -23.43 22.11 3.41
N GLY A 33 -24.12 21.90 4.53
CA GLY A 33 -24.49 20.60 5.10
C GLY A 33 -23.43 19.86 5.93
N HIS A 34 -22.27 20.45 6.26
CA HIS A 34 -21.19 19.77 6.97
C HIS A 34 -20.55 20.66 8.05
N THR A 35 -20.31 20.09 9.23
CA THR A 35 -19.56 20.76 10.30
C THR A 35 -18.10 20.33 10.23
N VAL A 36 -17.19 21.27 10.02
CA VAL A 36 -15.74 21.03 10.00
C VAL A 36 -15.10 21.66 11.24
N SER A 37 -14.16 20.94 11.86
CA SER A 37 -13.38 21.46 12.99
C SER A 37 -11.90 21.59 12.67
N ILE A 38 -11.33 22.75 12.97
CA ILE A 38 -9.91 23.05 12.77
C ILE A 38 -9.24 23.03 14.15
N VAL A 39 -8.37 22.05 14.38
CA VAL A 39 -7.60 21.91 15.63
C VAL A 39 -6.12 22.02 15.31
N GLU A 40 -5.45 23.01 15.90
CA GLU A 40 -3.99 23.11 15.86
C GLU A 40 -3.37 22.07 16.81
N LEU A 41 -2.46 21.25 16.30
CA LEU A 41 -1.80 20.19 17.08
C LEU A 41 -0.29 20.44 17.14
N ASN A 42 0.26 20.43 18.36
CA ASN A 42 1.69 20.52 18.57
C ASN A 42 2.36 19.15 18.33
N MET A 43 3.42 19.13 17.52
CA MET A 43 4.21 17.92 17.22
C MET A 43 4.79 17.27 18.48
N GLN A 44 5.14 18.07 19.50
CA GLN A 44 5.68 17.57 20.77
C GLN A 44 4.66 16.75 21.57
N ASP A 45 3.38 17.07 21.45
CA ASP A 45 2.33 16.34 22.15
C ASP A 45 1.85 15.11 21.36
N LEU A 46 1.99 15.16 20.04
CA LEU A 46 1.77 14.02 19.15
C LEU A 46 2.83 12.93 19.34
N SER A 47 4.09 13.30 19.49
CA SER A 47 5.19 12.35 19.69
C SER A 47 5.14 11.65 21.04
N LYS A 48 4.68 12.34 22.10
CA LYS A 48 4.44 11.72 23.42
C LYS A 48 3.34 10.65 23.36
N LYS A 49 2.29 10.88 22.57
CA LYS A 49 1.12 9.98 22.47
C LYS A 49 1.31 8.86 21.45
N ASN A 50 2.09 9.08 20.39
CA ASN A 50 2.33 8.12 19.32
C ASN A 50 3.82 8.03 19.02
N ALA A 51 4.43 6.90 19.36
CA ALA A 51 5.84 6.59 19.08
C ALA A 51 6.20 6.56 17.57
N LEU A 52 5.19 6.57 16.69
CA LEU A 52 5.34 6.60 15.23
C LEU A 52 5.39 8.01 14.63
N ILE A 53 5.10 9.05 15.42
CA ILE A 53 5.04 10.44 14.97
C ILE A 53 6.17 11.19 15.65
N GLY A 54 7.27 11.43 14.93
CA GLY A 54 8.45 12.12 15.46
C GLY A 54 9.46 12.40 14.35
N ASP A 55 10.55 13.09 14.69
CA ASP A 55 11.59 13.44 13.74
C ASP A 55 12.25 12.17 13.17
N ASN A 56 12.29 12.06 11.83
CA ASN A 56 13.05 11.02 11.14
C ASN A 56 14.56 11.30 11.28
N LYS A 57 15.12 10.90 12.41
CA LYS A 57 16.57 10.82 12.60
C LYS A 57 17.05 9.55 11.89
N GLY A 58 17.77 9.72 10.78
CA GLY A 58 18.47 8.59 10.13
C GLY A 58 19.47 7.99 11.11
N SER A 59 19.43 6.67 11.28
CA SER A 59 20.41 5.95 12.09
C SER A 59 21.71 5.82 11.29
N ASP A 60 22.66 6.72 11.54
CA ASP A 60 24.04 6.50 11.11
C ASP A 60 24.76 5.64 12.16
N SER A 61 25.29 4.52 11.69
CA SER A 61 26.30 3.63 12.27
C SER A 61 25.91 2.56 13.32
N ASN A 62 26.19 1.31 12.92
CA ASN A 62 26.70 0.15 13.67
C ASN A 62 26.06 -0.23 15.01
N THR A 63 25.31 -1.33 15.00
CA THR A 63 25.38 -2.31 16.08
C THR A 63 25.31 -3.70 15.46
N GLU A 64 26.49 -4.30 15.31
CA GLU A 64 26.68 -5.73 15.12
C GLU A 64 26.02 -6.47 16.28
N ASN A 65 25.11 -7.39 15.98
CA ASN A 65 24.78 -8.47 16.90
C ASN A 65 24.70 -9.76 16.08
N GLU A 66 25.86 -10.41 16.10
CA GLU A 66 26.13 -11.79 15.76
C GLU A 66 25.22 -12.71 16.60
N VAL A 67 24.49 -13.61 15.93
CA VAL A 67 24.00 -14.82 16.60
C VAL A 67 24.21 -16.01 15.67
N SER A 68 24.93 -16.98 16.21
CA SER A 68 25.54 -18.13 15.57
C SER A 68 24.54 -19.12 14.98
N ASP A 69 24.89 -19.54 13.77
CA ASP A 69 24.84 -20.88 13.18
C ASP A 69 24.21 -22.04 13.97
N THR A 70 23.27 -22.75 13.32
CA THR A 70 23.17 -24.21 13.39
C THR A 70 22.58 -24.73 12.07
N GLU A 71 23.42 -25.40 11.30
CA GLU A 71 23.07 -26.16 10.10
C GLU A 71 21.99 -27.22 10.37
N SER A 72 21.01 -27.32 9.45
CA SER A 72 20.18 -28.52 9.30
C SER A 72 19.89 -28.78 7.83
N ARG A 73 20.31 -29.97 7.39
CA ARG A 73 20.46 -30.40 5.99
C ARG A 73 19.12 -30.63 5.27
N HIS A 74 19.14 -30.29 3.97
CA HIS A 74 18.37 -30.83 2.86
C HIS A 74 16.83 -30.78 2.87
N SER A 75 16.30 -29.87 2.04
CA SER A 75 15.60 -30.27 0.80
C SER A 75 15.43 -29.06 -0.12
N GLU A 76 16.12 -29.05 -1.26
CA GLU A 76 15.88 -28.08 -2.32
C GLU A 76 14.53 -28.40 -2.98
N GLU A 77 13.45 -27.82 -2.46
CA GLU A 77 12.15 -27.81 -3.13
C GLU A 77 12.23 -26.81 -4.30
N ILE A 78 12.40 -27.33 -5.52
CA ILE A 78 12.33 -26.53 -6.74
C ILE A 78 10.94 -25.87 -6.82
N VAL A 79 10.91 -24.54 -6.75
CA VAL A 79 9.69 -23.73 -6.83
C VAL A 79 9.02 -23.97 -8.19
N GLY A 80 7.98 -24.82 -8.22
CA GLY A 80 7.18 -25.06 -9.43
C GLY A 80 6.56 -26.46 -9.59
N MET A 81 6.95 -27.45 -8.78
CA MET A 81 6.50 -28.85 -8.92
C MET A 81 5.87 -29.48 -7.66
N SER A 82 5.38 -28.68 -6.71
CA SER A 82 4.73 -29.24 -5.51
C SER A 82 3.33 -29.79 -5.79
N LEU A 83 3.16 -31.11 -5.60
CA LEU A 83 1.86 -31.80 -5.64
C LEU A 83 1.14 -31.59 -4.30
N LYS A 84 0.25 -30.59 -4.23
CA LYS A 84 -0.62 -30.42 -3.04
C LYS A 84 -1.76 -31.44 -3.07
N GLY A 85 -1.66 -32.47 -2.22
CA GLY A 85 -2.79 -33.29 -1.82
C GLY A 85 -3.93 -32.42 -1.27
N LYS A 86 -5.16 -32.73 -1.68
CA LYS A 86 -6.37 -32.00 -1.25
C LYS A 86 -6.53 -32.15 0.26
N LYS A 87 -6.27 -31.07 1.01
CA LYS A 87 -6.79 -30.92 2.38
C LYS A 87 -8.09 -30.14 2.31
N GLU A 88 -9.17 -30.79 2.69
CA GLU A 88 -10.49 -30.20 2.89
C GLU A 88 -10.40 -29.01 3.84
N LYS A 89 -10.84 -27.84 3.38
CA LYS A 89 -10.92 -26.65 4.23
C LYS A 89 -12.23 -26.69 4.99
N ARG A 90 -12.16 -27.07 6.27
CA ARG A 90 -13.20 -26.72 7.25
C ARG A 90 -13.27 -25.19 7.32
N SER A 91 -14.40 -24.64 6.88
CA SER A 91 -14.75 -23.23 6.98
C SER A 91 -14.96 -22.83 8.44
N LYS A 92 -13.91 -22.35 9.10
CA LYS A 92 -14.06 -21.52 10.31
C LYS A 92 -14.22 -20.06 9.87
N SER A 93 -15.25 -19.44 10.42
CA SER A 93 -15.76 -18.10 10.10
C SER A 93 -14.66 -17.02 10.18
N MET A 94 -14.72 -16.08 9.25
CA MET A 94 -13.69 -15.08 8.96
C MET A 94 -13.61 -13.93 9.99
N LYS A 95 -14.37 -13.99 11.08
CA LYS A 95 -14.56 -12.86 12.01
C LYS A 95 -13.63 -12.82 13.22
N GLU A 96 -12.91 -13.90 13.55
CA GLU A 96 -12.17 -14.00 14.82
C GLU A 96 -10.64 -13.99 14.72
N ARG A 97 -10.05 -13.65 13.56
CA ARG A 97 -8.58 -13.67 13.39
C ARG A 97 -7.92 -12.32 13.15
N ILE A 98 -8.64 -11.21 13.33
CA ILE A 98 -8.10 -9.88 13.02
C ILE A 98 -7.33 -9.28 14.21
N GLU A 99 -7.49 -9.83 15.40
CA GLU A 99 -6.82 -9.34 16.59
C GLU A 99 -5.47 -10.08 16.74
N ASN A 100 -4.37 -9.32 16.65
CA ASN A 100 -3.05 -9.59 17.25
C ASN A 100 -1.82 -9.73 16.34
N ASN A 101 -1.90 -9.51 15.02
CA ASN A 101 -0.69 -9.40 14.18
C ASN A 101 -0.73 -8.14 13.30
N GLY A 102 0.08 -7.13 13.62
CA GLY A 102 0.19 -5.89 12.82
C GLY A 102 0.57 -6.11 11.34
N THR A 103 1.14 -7.28 11.01
CA THR A 103 1.41 -7.70 9.63
C THR A 103 0.13 -8.04 8.83
N ASP A 104 -0.94 -8.47 9.49
CA ASP A 104 -2.19 -8.84 8.82
C ASP A 104 -3.04 -7.62 8.48
N VAL A 105 -2.98 -6.55 9.29
CA VAL A 105 -3.59 -5.24 8.96
C VAL A 105 -2.97 -4.66 7.69
N LYS A 106 -1.62 -4.66 7.58
CA LYS A 106 -0.92 -4.20 6.36
C LYS A 106 -1.31 -5.00 5.13
N LYS A 107 -1.49 -6.32 5.25
CA LYS A 107 -1.94 -7.18 4.15
C LYS A 107 -3.36 -6.84 3.72
N GLU A 108 -4.28 -6.62 4.66
CA GLU A 108 -5.67 -6.30 4.31
C GLU A 108 -5.79 -4.91 3.67
N ILE A 109 -5.05 -3.90 4.17
CA ILE A 109 -4.97 -2.58 3.52
C ILE A 109 -4.48 -2.71 2.07
N LYS A 110 -3.38 -3.44 1.85
CA LYS A 110 -2.85 -3.71 0.50
C LYS A 110 -3.88 -4.45 -0.38
N ARG A 111 -4.62 -5.39 0.20
CA ARG A 111 -5.65 -6.14 -0.50
C ARG A 111 -6.82 -5.26 -0.92
N ILE A 112 -7.29 -4.38 -0.05
CA ILE A 112 -8.36 -3.41 -0.33
C ILE A 112 -7.90 -2.43 -1.42
N ALA A 113 -6.69 -1.87 -1.30
CA ALA A 113 -6.12 -0.99 -2.32
C ALA A 113 -6.00 -1.71 -3.68
N LEU A 114 -5.50 -2.95 -3.70
CA LEU A 114 -5.38 -3.75 -4.92
C LEU A 114 -6.75 -4.08 -5.53
N LYS A 115 -7.79 -4.32 -4.73
CA LYS A 115 -9.16 -4.53 -5.23
C LYS A 115 -9.68 -3.28 -5.95
N LYS A 116 -9.47 -2.08 -5.38
CA LYS A 116 -9.84 -0.80 -6.01
C LYS A 116 -9.11 -0.60 -7.34
N VAL A 117 -7.79 -0.83 -7.37
CA VAL A 117 -6.98 -0.70 -8.59
C VAL A 117 -7.38 -1.73 -9.66
N LYS A 118 -7.69 -2.97 -9.28
CA LYS A 118 -8.15 -4.03 -10.19
C LYS A 118 -9.46 -3.70 -10.91
N GLY A 119 -10.33 -2.92 -10.29
CA GLY A 119 -11.58 -2.44 -10.89
C GLY A 119 -11.38 -1.37 -11.96
N SER A 120 -10.22 -0.71 -12.00
CA SER A 120 -9.96 0.36 -12.95
C SER A 120 -9.91 -0.14 -14.40
N LYS A 121 -10.55 0.60 -15.31
CA LYS A 121 -10.54 0.33 -16.76
C LYS A 121 -9.11 0.24 -17.31
N VAL A 122 -8.22 1.13 -16.85
CA VAL A 122 -6.82 1.17 -17.29
C VAL A 122 -6.07 -0.10 -16.88
N PHE A 123 -6.27 -0.55 -15.64
CA PHE A 123 -5.65 -1.78 -15.14
C PHE A 123 -6.15 -3.01 -15.91
N GLN A 124 -7.46 -3.09 -16.16
CA GLN A 124 -8.05 -4.19 -16.92
C GLN A 124 -7.55 -4.23 -18.37
N GLN A 125 -7.46 -3.08 -19.04
CA GLN A 125 -6.93 -2.98 -20.40
C GLN A 125 -5.46 -3.41 -20.46
N LYS A 126 -4.62 -2.93 -19.53
CA LYS A 126 -3.22 -3.34 -19.42
C LYS A 126 -3.09 -4.86 -19.23
N GLN A 127 -3.88 -5.43 -18.33
CA GLN A 127 -3.89 -6.87 -18.09
C GLN A 127 -4.36 -7.68 -19.32
N LYS A 128 -5.35 -7.19 -20.07
CA LYS A 128 -5.81 -7.82 -21.33
C LYS A 128 -4.69 -7.84 -22.38
N LEU A 129 -4.00 -6.72 -22.56
CA LEU A 129 -2.87 -6.62 -23.50
C LEU A 129 -1.73 -7.55 -23.13
N GLU A 130 -1.37 -7.60 -21.85
CA GLU A 130 -0.33 -8.49 -21.33
C GLU A 130 -0.68 -9.97 -21.56
N ARG A 131 -1.92 -10.38 -21.24
CA ARG A 131 -2.41 -11.74 -21.52
C ARG A 131 -2.33 -12.09 -23.00
N GLN A 132 -2.68 -11.14 -23.88
CA GLN A 132 -2.62 -11.35 -25.32
C GLN A 132 -1.17 -11.52 -25.80
N LYS A 133 -0.22 -10.72 -25.29
CA LYS A 133 1.21 -10.85 -25.58
C LYS A 133 1.74 -12.21 -25.11
N ASN A 134 1.47 -12.59 -23.87
CA ASN A 134 1.91 -13.86 -23.29
C ASN A 134 1.33 -15.06 -24.06
N ARG A 135 0.06 -14.99 -24.47
CA ARG A 135 -0.56 -16.04 -25.30
C ARG A 135 0.10 -16.15 -26.68
N LYS A 136 0.43 -15.02 -27.32
CA LYS A 136 1.13 -15.01 -28.62
C LYS A 136 2.54 -15.60 -28.48
N GLU A 137 3.26 -15.21 -27.44
CA GLU A 137 4.63 -15.67 -27.20
C GLU A 137 4.67 -17.17 -26.87
N SER A 138 3.80 -17.65 -26.00
CA SER A 138 3.72 -19.07 -25.66
C SER A 138 3.37 -19.93 -26.87
N LEU A 139 2.46 -19.46 -27.72
CA LEU A 139 2.10 -20.16 -28.97
C LEU A 139 3.27 -20.22 -29.95
N ARG A 140 4.05 -19.14 -30.08
CA ARG A 140 5.27 -19.10 -30.90
C ARG A 140 6.33 -20.07 -30.37
N LYS A 141 6.57 -20.07 -29.05
CA LYS A 141 7.49 -21.00 -28.38
C LYS A 141 7.07 -22.45 -28.61
N ARG A 142 5.80 -22.79 -28.39
CA ARG A 142 5.25 -24.13 -28.63
C ARG A 142 5.44 -24.57 -30.09
N LYS A 143 5.09 -23.73 -31.06
CA LYS A 143 5.28 -24.03 -32.50
C LYS A 143 6.74 -24.26 -32.87
N ARG A 144 7.68 -23.51 -32.28
CA ARG A 144 9.12 -23.71 -32.51
C ARG A 144 9.58 -25.07 -31.99
N VAL A 145 9.20 -25.42 -30.76
CA VAL A 145 9.52 -26.74 -30.16
C VAL A 145 8.94 -27.88 -30.98
N GLU A 146 7.67 -27.77 -31.39
CA GLU A 146 7.00 -28.78 -32.21
C GLU A 146 7.70 -29.00 -33.57
N LYS A 147 8.15 -27.93 -34.23
CA LYS A 147 8.92 -28.02 -35.48
C LYS A 147 10.26 -28.75 -35.28
N ILE A 148 10.96 -28.48 -34.17
CA ILE A 148 12.24 -29.14 -33.86
C ILE A 148 12.00 -30.63 -33.58
N GLN A 149 10.98 -30.97 -32.80
CA GLN A 149 10.63 -32.37 -32.51
C GLN A 149 10.28 -33.14 -33.79
N LYS A 150 9.45 -32.57 -34.67
CA LYS A 150 9.11 -33.18 -35.97
C LYS A 150 10.33 -33.41 -36.85
N ARG A 151 11.30 -32.48 -36.87
CA ARG A 151 12.57 -32.63 -37.62
C ARG A 151 13.45 -33.74 -37.02
N LYS A 152 13.56 -33.83 -35.70
CA LYS A 152 14.32 -34.90 -35.03
C LYS A 152 13.72 -36.29 -35.29
N GLY A 153 12.39 -36.42 -35.20
CA GLY A 153 11.69 -37.68 -35.47
C GLY A 153 11.82 -38.18 -36.92
N LYS A 154 11.86 -37.27 -37.90
CA LYS A 154 12.10 -37.63 -39.32
C LYS A 154 13.52 -38.14 -39.58
N LYS A 155 14.54 -37.60 -38.88
CA LYS A 155 15.92 -38.07 -39.03
C LYS A 155 16.09 -39.50 -38.49
N LEU A 156 15.49 -39.81 -37.34
CA LEU A 156 15.54 -41.17 -36.76
C LEU A 156 14.85 -42.23 -37.63
N LYS A 157 13.78 -41.89 -38.36
CA LYS A 157 13.12 -42.82 -39.30
C LYS A 157 13.98 -43.15 -40.53
N LYS A 158 14.91 -42.26 -40.92
CA LYS A 158 15.80 -42.45 -42.08
C LYS A 158 17.01 -43.35 -41.78
N TYR A 159 17.33 -43.56 -40.50
CA TYR A 159 18.38 -44.48 -40.04
C TYR A 159 17.85 -45.84 -39.57
N ARG A 160 16.52 -46.05 -39.61
CA ARG A 160 15.86 -47.32 -39.25
C ARG A 160 15.18 -48.00 -40.44
N SER A 161 15.35 -47.45 -41.63
CA SER A 161 15.00 -48.02 -42.93
C SER A 161 16.29 -48.35 -43.66
#